data_AF-A0A0D1ZJT8-F1
#
_entry.id   AF-A0A0D1ZJT8-F1
#
_cell.length_a   1.000
_cell.length_b   1.000
_cell.length_c   1.000
_cell.angle_alpha   90.00
_cell.angle_beta   90.00
_cell.angle_gamma   90.00
#
_symmetry.space_group_name_H-M   'P 1'
#
loop_
_entity.id
_entity.type
_entity.pdbx_description
1 polymer ?
#
loop_
_entity_poly.entity_id
_entity_poly.type
_entity_poly.pdbx_seq_one_letter_code
_entity_poly.pdbx_strand_id
1 'polypeptide(L)'
;MAAPSPETAKQTHLHYLSQALDLARLSPPKPTNFRVGCLIVSYPASTSTEASQAHKSQGQGQVLSTGYTLELEGNTHAEQCALSKLAAQHGTDEAHLHGLDVLSANQNVTLYTTLEPCGLRLSGNKPCVERIIDTRKSGGGIGKVIFGAREPGTFVKDSKSLMRLYEVGVPWEFVPDLQDEILKVAKEGHNKPVSREAQGQKAGIDDISPEERRRQEQLPRNPKKRMMEVDVPP
;
A
#
# COMPACT_ATOMS: atom_id res chain seq x y z
N MET A 1 33.96 -12.04 1.70
CA MET A 1 33.36 -12.46 0.41
C MET A 1 32.36 -11.41 0.00
N ALA A 2 32.17 -11.20 -1.31
CA ALA A 2 31.40 -10.07 -1.85
C ALA A 2 29.89 -10.17 -1.51
N ALA A 3 29.26 -9.01 -1.32
CA ALA A 3 27.80 -8.86 -1.24
C ALA A 3 27.10 -9.56 -2.43
N PRO A 4 25.79 -9.85 -2.36
CA PRO A 4 25.12 -10.53 -3.45
C PRO A 4 25.25 -9.63 -4.67
N SER A 5 25.45 -10.22 -5.85
CA SER A 5 25.48 -9.40 -7.05
C SER A 5 24.17 -8.60 -7.14
N PRO A 6 24.21 -7.34 -7.59
CA PRO A 6 22.99 -6.55 -7.80
C PRO A 6 21.92 -7.31 -8.61
N GLU A 7 22.36 -8.17 -9.53
CA GLU A 7 21.51 -9.05 -10.33
C GLU A 7 20.68 -10.05 -9.51
N THR A 8 21.28 -10.67 -8.48
CA THR A 8 20.59 -11.67 -7.63
C THR A 8 19.56 -11.00 -6.72
N ALA A 9 19.89 -9.80 -6.21
CA ALA A 9 18.96 -9.00 -5.41
C ALA A 9 17.75 -8.55 -6.26
N LYS A 10 18.00 -8.06 -7.47
CA LYS A 10 16.95 -7.70 -8.43
C LYS A 10 16.04 -8.88 -8.75
N GLN A 11 16.60 -10.06 -9.05
CA GLN A 11 15.79 -11.27 -9.33
C GLN A 11 14.88 -11.65 -8.15
N THR A 12 15.37 -11.49 -6.92
CA THR A 12 14.56 -11.71 -5.70
C THR A 12 13.42 -10.70 -5.61
N HIS A 13 13.68 -9.43 -5.91
CA HIS A 13 12.64 -8.41 -5.90
C HIS A 13 11.58 -8.66 -6.97
N LEU A 14 11.98 -9.06 -8.19
CA LEU A 14 11.05 -9.43 -9.26
C LEU A 14 10.20 -10.64 -8.90
N HIS A 15 10.78 -11.64 -8.23
CA HIS A 15 10.04 -12.81 -7.76
C HIS A 15 8.88 -12.44 -6.83
N TYR A 16 9.12 -11.58 -5.83
CA TYR A 16 8.06 -11.16 -4.90
C TYR A 16 7.10 -10.12 -5.50
N LEU A 17 7.57 -9.23 -6.37
CA LEU A 17 6.70 -8.29 -7.08
C LEU A 17 5.77 -9.01 -8.06
N SER A 18 6.22 -10.09 -8.71
CA SER A 18 5.36 -10.95 -9.53
C SER A 18 4.25 -11.58 -8.71
N GLN A 19 4.56 -12.12 -7.52
CA GLN A 19 3.54 -12.65 -6.61
C GLN A 19 2.58 -11.57 -6.11
N ALA A 20 3.09 -10.36 -5.83
CA ALA A 20 2.26 -9.23 -5.46
C ALA A 20 1.31 -8.85 -6.60
N LEU A 21 1.77 -8.92 -7.85
CA LEU A 21 0.95 -8.69 -9.03
C LEU A 21 -0.13 -9.75 -9.19
N ASP A 22 0.16 -11.02 -8.93
CA ASP A 22 -0.84 -12.09 -8.93
C ASP A 22 -1.92 -11.86 -7.86
N LEU A 23 -1.55 -11.40 -6.67
CA LEU A 23 -2.52 -10.99 -5.64
C LEU A 23 -3.38 -9.80 -6.09
N ALA A 24 -2.79 -8.81 -6.77
CA ALA A 24 -3.53 -7.67 -7.29
C ALA A 24 -4.64 -8.08 -8.28
N ARG A 25 -4.43 -9.17 -9.03
CA ARG A 25 -5.42 -9.75 -9.94
C ARG A 25 -6.61 -10.38 -9.20
N LEU A 26 -6.53 -10.61 -7.90
CA LEU A 26 -7.67 -11.10 -7.10
C LEU A 26 -8.65 -9.98 -6.70
N SER A 27 -8.18 -8.73 -6.60
CA SER A 27 -9.06 -7.58 -6.36
C SER A 27 -10.05 -7.42 -7.52
N PRO A 28 -11.36 -7.21 -7.31
CA PRO A 28 -12.29 -6.95 -8.42
C PRO A 28 -11.94 -5.63 -9.14
N PRO A 29 -12.08 -5.56 -10.48
CA PRO A 29 -11.94 -4.30 -11.20
C PRO A 29 -13.06 -3.33 -10.81
N LYS A 30 -12.70 -2.10 -10.47
CA LYS A 30 -13.64 -1.04 -10.10
C LYS A 30 -13.27 0.29 -10.76
N PRO A 31 -14.24 1.19 -11.03
CA PRO A 31 -13.97 2.47 -11.69
C PRO A 31 -12.99 3.40 -10.97
N THR A 32 -12.87 3.27 -9.64
CA THR A 32 -12.18 4.26 -8.79
C THR A 32 -11.08 3.65 -7.92
N ASN A 33 -11.07 2.34 -7.68
CA ASN A 33 -10.04 1.69 -6.86
C ASN A 33 -8.92 1.14 -7.73
N PHE A 34 -7.68 1.39 -7.35
CA PHE A 34 -6.55 0.66 -7.96
C PHE A 34 -6.49 -0.77 -7.42
N ARG A 35 -6.22 -1.72 -8.32
CA ARG A 35 -5.93 -3.11 -7.96
C ARG A 35 -4.45 -3.24 -7.57
N VAL A 36 -4.19 -3.44 -6.28
CA VAL A 36 -2.84 -3.49 -5.70
C VAL A 36 -2.70 -4.80 -4.96
N GLY A 37 -1.49 -5.36 -4.95
CA GLY A 37 -1.14 -6.51 -4.12
C GLY A 37 0.12 -6.23 -3.31
N CYS A 38 0.24 -6.93 -2.19
CA CYS A 38 1.26 -6.70 -1.18
C CYS A 38 1.68 -8.01 -0.50
N LEU A 39 2.98 -8.14 -0.19
CA LEU A 39 3.55 -9.20 0.62
C LEU A 39 4.44 -8.61 1.71
N ILE A 40 4.42 -9.21 2.90
CA ILE A 40 5.37 -8.94 3.98
C ILE A 40 6.26 -10.17 4.10
N VAL A 41 7.57 -9.99 3.89
CA VAL A 41 8.54 -11.08 3.83
C VAL A 41 9.62 -10.87 4.89
N SER A 42 9.83 -11.87 5.75
CA SER A 42 10.97 -11.90 6.68
C SER A 42 12.14 -12.67 6.08
N TYR A 43 13.33 -12.15 6.32
CA TYR A 43 14.59 -12.82 6.04
C TYR A 43 15.31 -13.07 7.37
N PRO A 44 15.99 -14.22 7.52
CA PRO A 44 16.86 -14.46 8.67
C PRO A 44 17.85 -13.31 8.85
N ALA A 45 18.03 -12.84 10.09
CA ALA A 45 19.10 -11.88 10.36
C ALA A 45 20.46 -12.50 10.01
N SER A 46 21.31 -11.74 9.34
CA SER A 46 22.71 -12.10 9.21
C SER A 46 23.37 -11.99 10.58
N THR A 47 23.62 -13.11 11.25
CA THR A 47 24.44 -13.08 12.46
C THR A 47 25.84 -12.60 12.09
N SER A 48 26.37 -11.65 12.83
CA SER A 48 27.67 -11.01 12.59
C SER A 48 28.86 -11.98 12.64
N THR A 49 28.66 -13.21 13.13
CA THR A 49 29.65 -14.29 13.15
C THR A 49 29.62 -15.18 11.89
N GLU A 50 28.51 -15.20 11.15
CA GLU A 50 28.35 -15.91 9.87
C GLU A 50 28.35 -14.98 8.64
N ALA A 51 28.56 -13.68 8.85
CA ALA A 51 28.75 -12.69 7.79
C ALA A 51 29.90 -13.03 6.81
N SER A 52 30.80 -13.94 7.20
CA SER A 52 31.91 -14.44 6.41
C SER A 52 31.61 -15.71 5.60
N GLN A 53 30.48 -16.41 5.82
CA GLN A 53 30.14 -17.65 5.09
C GLN A 53 28.66 -17.83 4.66
N ALA A 54 27.70 -17.02 5.13
CA ALA A 54 26.28 -17.17 4.78
C ALA A 54 25.84 -16.47 3.46
N HIS A 55 26.79 -16.10 2.58
CA HIS A 55 26.51 -15.26 1.41
C HIS A 55 26.32 -16.02 0.08
N LYS A 56 26.07 -17.34 0.14
CA LYS A 56 25.92 -18.19 -1.08
C LYS A 56 24.49 -18.58 -1.44
N SER A 57 23.50 -18.22 -0.62
CA SER A 57 22.10 -18.12 -1.02
C SER A 57 21.40 -17.29 0.05
N GLN A 58 20.95 -16.07 -0.25
CA GLN A 58 19.78 -15.62 0.49
C GLN A 58 18.69 -16.65 0.15
N GLY A 59 18.39 -17.54 1.09
CA GLY A 59 17.27 -18.45 0.96
C GLY A 59 16.00 -17.65 0.65
N GLN A 60 15.01 -18.31 0.06
CA GLN A 60 13.71 -17.68 -0.10
C GLN A 60 13.22 -17.19 1.27
N GLY A 61 13.03 -15.86 1.39
CA GLY A 61 12.42 -15.26 2.57
C GLY A 61 11.07 -15.89 2.90
N GLN A 62 10.72 -15.86 4.18
CA GLN A 62 9.43 -16.36 4.65
C GLN A 62 8.36 -15.29 4.44
N VAL A 63 7.33 -15.59 3.65
CA VAL A 63 6.15 -14.72 3.57
C VAL A 63 5.39 -14.81 4.91
N LEU A 64 5.33 -13.69 5.63
CA LEU A 64 4.60 -13.59 6.89
C LEU A 64 3.10 -13.36 6.64
N SER A 65 2.77 -12.47 5.71
CA SER A 65 1.39 -12.13 5.37
C SER A 65 1.29 -11.56 3.96
N THR A 66 0.10 -11.62 3.39
CA THR A 66 -0.25 -11.12 2.06
C THR A 66 -1.48 -10.24 2.11
N GLY A 67 -1.61 -9.35 1.13
CA GLY A 67 -2.73 -8.42 1.02
C GLY A 67 -3.05 -8.09 -0.43
N TYR A 68 -4.32 -7.87 -0.77
CA TYR A 68 -4.69 -7.14 -1.99
C TYR A 68 -5.82 -6.13 -1.73
N THR A 69 -5.99 -5.17 -2.63
CA THR A 69 -7.04 -4.14 -2.51
C THR A 69 -8.42 -4.80 -2.31
N LEU A 70 -9.18 -4.34 -1.32
CA LEU A 70 -10.51 -4.86 -0.98
C LEU A 70 -10.55 -6.34 -0.54
N GLU A 71 -9.42 -6.93 -0.14
CA GLU A 71 -9.42 -8.29 0.42
C GLU A 71 -10.20 -8.35 1.74
N LEU A 72 -10.05 -7.32 2.58
CA LEU A 72 -10.83 -7.14 3.81
C LEU A 72 -11.96 -6.14 3.59
N GLU A 73 -13.02 -6.27 4.40
CA GLU A 73 -14.20 -5.42 4.32
C GLU A 73 -13.87 -3.92 4.39
N GLY A 74 -14.61 -3.13 3.61
CA GLY A 74 -14.46 -1.69 3.52
C GLY A 74 -13.50 -1.25 2.42
N ASN A 75 -13.19 0.05 2.40
CA ASN A 75 -12.24 0.62 1.44
C ASN A 75 -10.80 0.37 1.90
N THR A 76 -10.31 -0.86 1.75
CA THR A 76 -8.99 -1.29 2.25
C THR A 76 -7.96 -1.32 1.12
N HIS A 77 -6.73 -0.90 1.43
CA HIS A 77 -5.58 -1.02 0.53
C HIS A 77 -4.86 -2.35 0.77
N ALA A 78 -4.04 -2.78 -0.19
CA ALA A 78 -3.30 -4.05 -0.09
C ALA A 78 -2.37 -4.10 1.13
N GLU A 79 -1.63 -3.03 1.40
CA GLU A 79 -0.70 -2.93 2.53
C GLU A 79 -1.46 -2.97 3.87
N GLN A 80 -2.62 -2.30 3.92
CA GLN A 80 -3.52 -2.38 5.07
C GLN A 80 -4.03 -3.81 5.29
N CYS A 81 -4.43 -4.51 4.23
CA CYS A 81 -4.90 -5.90 4.33
C CYS A 81 -3.79 -6.82 4.84
N ALA A 82 -2.58 -6.70 4.29
CA ALA A 82 -1.44 -7.51 4.72
C ALA A 82 -1.10 -7.31 6.21
N LEU A 83 -1.04 -6.06 6.67
CA LEU A 83 -0.78 -5.73 8.08
C LEU A 83 -1.91 -6.18 9.02
N SER A 84 -3.17 -5.96 8.62
CA SER A 84 -4.34 -6.37 9.41
C SER A 84 -4.41 -7.89 9.55
N LYS A 85 -4.14 -8.63 8.47
CA LYS A 85 -4.08 -10.10 8.49
C LYS A 85 -2.91 -10.60 9.36
N LEU A 86 -1.75 -9.95 9.29
CA LEU A 86 -0.62 -10.28 10.16
C LEU A 86 -1.01 -10.10 11.64
N ALA A 87 -1.66 -8.98 11.98
CA ALA A 87 -2.13 -8.74 13.34
C ALA A 87 -3.12 -9.83 13.80
N ALA A 88 -4.10 -10.16 12.95
CA ALA A 88 -5.10 -11.18 13.25
C ALA A 88 -4.50 -12.58 13.43
N GLN A 89 -3.51 -12.96 12.62
CA GLN A 89 -2.77 -14.24 12.76
C GLN A 89 -2.08 -14.38 14.12
N HIS A 90 -1.72 -13.25 14.74
CA HIS A 90 -1.08 -13.19 16.06
C HIS A 90 -2.05 -12.78 17.18
N GLY A 91 -3.37 -12.77 16.92
CA GLY A 91 -4.38 -12.47 17.94
C GLY A 91 -4.32 -11.03 18.46
N THR A 92 -3.89 -10.08 17.64
CA THR A 92 -3.74 -8.67 18.01
C THR A 92 -4.33 -7.73 16.94
N ASP A 93 -4.19 -6.42 17.13
CA ASP A 93 -4.58 -5.39 16.16
C ASP A 93 -3.35 -4.69 15.54
N GLU A 94 -3.60 -3.89 14.49
CA GLU A 94 -2.54 -3.15 13.79
C GLU A 94 -1.73 -2.21 14.72
N ALA A 95 -2.34 -1.69 15.80
CA ALA A 95 -1.67 -0.76 16.70
C ALA A 95 -0.56 -1.44 17.50
N HIS A 96 -0.65 -2.76 17.72
CA HIS A 96 0.27 -3.57 18.52
C HIS A 96 1.25 -4.42 17.69
N LEU A 97 1.22 -4.33 16.35
CA LEU A 97 2.14 -5.06 15.46
C LEU A 97 3.61 -4.87 15.83
N HIS A 98 3.99 -3.69 16.29
CA HIS A 98 5.35 -3.35 16.69
C HIS A 98 5.92 -4.22 17.83
N GLY A 99 5.06 -4.90 18.58
CA GLY A 99 5.44 -5.80 19.67
C GLY A 99 5.56 -7.27 19.27
N LEU A 100 5.32 -7.64 18.00
CA LEU A 100 5.38 -9.04 17.56
C LEU A 100 6.82 -9.51 17.36
N ASP A 101 7.12 -10.74 17.77
CA ASP A 101 8.44 -11.37 17.58
C ASP A 101 8.85 -11.45 16.10
N VAL A 102 7.89 -11.71 15.21
CA VAL A 102 8.09 -11.76 13.74
C VAL A 102 8.42 -10.38 13.13
N LEU A 103 8.20 -9.31 13.89
CA LEU A 103 8.61 -7.94 13.57
C LEU A 103 9.63 -7.41 14.58
N SER A 104 10.33 -8.26 15.33
CA SER A 104 11.35 -7.81 16.29
C SER A 104 12.59 -7.22 15.60
N ALA A 105 13.46 -6.56 16.36
CA ALA A 105 14.71 -5.99 15.84
C ALA A 105 15.69 -7.04 15.27
N ASN A 106 15.48 -8.32 15.58
CA ASN A 106 16.28 -9.44 15.07
C ASN A 106 15.73 -10.01 13.75
N GLN A 107 14.69 -9.41 13.17
CA GLN A 107 14.11 -9.82 11.90
C GLN A 107 14.46 -8.78 10.83
N ASN A 108 14.77 -9.25 9.62
CA ASN A 108 14.89 -8.39 8.46
C ASN A 108 13.61 -8.48 7.62
N VAL A 109 12.69 -7.55 7.84
CA VAL A 109 11.35 -7.60 7.21
C VAL A 109 11.27 -6.60 6.06
N THR A 110 10.93 -7.10 4.87
CA THR A 110 10.70 -6.30 3.66
C THR A 110 9.24 -6.37 3.24
N LEU A 111 8.64 -5.22 2.97
CA LEU A 111 7.33 -5.12 2.34
C LEU A 111 7.48 -4.97 0.83
N TYR A 112 6.84 -5.84 0.07
CA TYR A 112 6.72 -5.75 -1.38
C TYR A 112 5.31 -5.31 -1.74
N THR A 113 5.16 -4.25 -2.53
CA THR A 113 3.84 -3.78 -3.00
C THR A 113 3.90 -3.45 -4.48
N THR A 114 2.81 -3.70 -5.22
CA THR A 114 2.82 -3.42 -6.67
C THR A 114 2.88 -1.92 -6.95
N LEU A 115 2.21 -1.08 -6.15
CA LEU A 115 2.24 0.38 -6.28
C LEU A 115 2.97 1.06 -5.12
N GLU A 116 3.58 2.21 -5.41
CA GLU A 116 4.11 3.14 -4.41
C GLU A 116 3.10 3.35 -3.26
N PRO A 117 3.48 3.11 -2.00
CA PRO A 117 2.55 3.18 -0.88
C PRO A 117 2.05 4.61 -0.67
N CYS A 118 0.74 4.75 -0.47
CA CYS A 118 0.13 6.07 -0.40
C CYS A 118 0.55 6.86 0.86
N GLY A 119 0.85 8.15 0.68
CA GLY A 119 1.07 9.12 1.77
C GLY A 119 -0.18 9.93 2.14
N LEU A 120 -1.25 9.84 1.35
CA LEU A 120 -2.54 10.49 1.60
C LEU A 120 -3.67 9.56 1.15
N ARG A 121 -4.81 9.63 1.84
CA ARG A 121 -6.05 8.97 1.43
C ARG A 121 -7.21 9.95 1.45
N LEU A 122 -7.87 10.13 0.31
CA LEU A 122 -9.06 10.98 0.21
C LEU A 122 -10.23 10.47 1.06
N SER A 123 -10.24 9.18 1.40
CA SER A 123 -11.24 8.59 2.30
C SER A 123 -11.05 8.99 3.77
N GLY A 124 -9.95 9.67 4.13
CA GLY A 124 -9.61 10.00 5.52
C GLY A 124 -9.01 8.84 6.32
N ASN A 125 -8.95 7.64 5.76
CA ASN A 125 -8.30 6.49 6.41
C ASN A 125 -6.78 6.72 6.55
N LYS A 126 -6.16 6.06 7.54
CA LYS A 126 -4.71 6.11 7.75
C LYS A 126 -3.94 5.72 6.45
N PRO A 127 -3.02 6.55 5.94
CA PRO A 127 -2.18 6.24 4.79
C PRO A 127 -1.29 5.02 4.99
N CYS A 128 -0.90 4.35 3.90
CA CYS A 128 -0.10 3.12 3.98
C CYS A 128 1.31 3.38 4.49
N VAL A 129 1.91 4.53 4.14
CA VAL A 129 3.20 4.96 4.71
C VAL A 129 3.13 5.04 6.23
N GLU A 130 2.09 5.65 6.80
CA GLU A 130 1.94 5.73 8.27
C GLU A 130 1.81 4.35 8.92
N ARG A 131 1.07 3.43 8.28
CA ARG A 131 0.92 2.05 8.78
C ARG A 131 2.25 1.31 8.81
N ILE A 132 3.08 1.49 7.78
CA ILE A 132 4.43 0.91 7.72
C ILE A 132 5.30 1.47 8.85
N ILE A 133 5.30 2.80 9.03
CA ILE A 133 6.07 3.49 10.08
C ILE A 133 5.62 3.04 11.48
N ASP A 134 4.32 2.86 11.70
CA ASP A 134 3.76 2.42 12.97
C ASP A 134 4.32 1.05 13.43
N THR A 135 4.77 0.20 12.50
CA THR A 135 5.42 -1.09 12.85
C THR A 135 6.78 -0.92 13.52
N ARG A 136 7.41 0.25 13.42
CA ARG A 136 8.80 0.51 13.87
C ARG A 136 8.93 0.95 15.33
N LYS A 137 7.81 1.12 16.05
CA LYS A 137 7.78 1.79 17.37
C LYS A 137 8.67 1.15 18.46
N SER A 138 8.95 -0.15 18.36
CA SER A 138 9.80 -0.87 19.34
C SER A 138 11.18 -1.26 18.78
N GLY A 139 11.68 -0.55 17.76
CA GLY A 139 13.00 -0.80 17.18
C GLY A 139 13.08 -1.95 16.15
N GLY A 140 12.02 -2.77 16.07
CA GLY A 140 11.80 -3.74 14.99
C GLY A 140 10.95 -3.17 13.85
N GLY A 141 10.15 -3.99 13.17
CA GLY A 141 9.19 -3.61 12.14
C GLY A 141 9.66 -3.79 10.70
N ILE A 142 8.91 -3.25 9.74
CA ILE A 142 9.24 -3.29 8.32
C ILE A 142 10.47 -2.43 8.05
N GLY A 143 11.61 -3.05 7.77
CA GLY A 143 12.90 -2.38 7.58
C GLY A 143 13.18 -1.95 6.14
N LYS A 144 12.45 -2.45 5.13
CA LYS A 144 12.61 -2.06 3.73
C LYS A 144 11.27 -2.12 2.99
N VAL A 145 11.06 -1.21 2.03
CA VAL A 145 9.90 -1.23 1.12
C VAL A 145 10.37 -1.36 -0.33
N ILE A 146 9.82 -2.32 -1.07
CA ILE A 146 10.07 -2.52 -2.50
C ILE A 146 8.76 -2.31 -3.24
N PHE A 147 8.77 -1.51 -4.31
CA PHE A 147 7.58 -1.32 -5.13
C PHE A 147 7.86 -1.35 -6.63
N GLY A 148 6.88 -1.86 -7.40
CA GLY A 148 7.05 -2.17 -8.82
C GLY A 148 6.54 -1.10 -9.79
N ALA A 149 5.67 -0.20 -9.35
CA ALA A 149 5.13 0.88 -10.16
C ALA A 149 4.86 2.13 -9.33
N ARG A 150 4.91 3.26 -10.03
CA ARG A 150 4.71 4.59 -9.44
C ARG A 150 3.34 5.12 -9.79
N GLU A 151 2.78 5.93 -8.90
CA GLU A 151 1.54 6.62 -9.22
C GLU A 151 1.75 7.53 -10.46
N PRO A 152 0.89 7.45 -11.49
CA PRO A 152 1.03 8.26 -12.69
C PRO A 152 1.02 9.76 -12.37
N GLY A 153 2.02 10.50 -12.83
CA GLY A 153 2.13 11.96 -12.62
C GLY A 153 3.00 12.38 -11.43
N THR A 154 3.54 11.44 -10.66
CA THR A 154 4.43 11.74 -9.51
C THR A 154 5.90 11.55 -9.90
N PHE A 155 6.76 12.57 -9.76
CA PHE A 155 8.22 12.41 -9.88
C PHE A 155 8.83 11.89 -8.56
N VAL A 156 9.85 11.02 -8.61
CA VAL A 156 10.40 10.34 -7.40
C VAL A 156 10.87 11.38 -6.37
N LYS A 157 11.50 12.44 -6.85
CA LYS A 157 12.08 13.51 -6.03
C LYS A 157 11.03 14.31 -5.25
N ASP A 158 9.77 14.24 -5.64
CA ASP A 158 8.68 15.01 -5.05
C ASP A 158 7.72 14.16 -4.21
N SER A 159 7.98 12.84 -4.09
CA SER A 159 7.13 11.97 -3.27
C SER A 159 7.39 12.21 -1.79
N LYS A 160 6.51 13.02 -1.16
CA LYS A 160 6.47 13.23 0.29
C LYS A 160 6.31 11.90 1.05
N SER A 161 5.58 10.96 0.45
CA SER A 161 5.35 9.61 0.98
C SER A 161 6.67 8.85 1.16
N LEU A 162 7.50 8.82 0.11
CA LEU A 162 8.79 8.13 0.11
C LEU A 162 9.84 8.85 0.96
N MET A 163 9.84 10.18 0.99
CA MET A 163 10.71 10.95 1.89
C MET A 163 10.43 10.61 3.35
N ARG A 164 9.15 10.49 3.73
CA ARG A 164 8.78 10.16 5.11
C ARG A 164 9.23 8.78 5.56
N LEU A 165 9.17 7.77 4.68
CA LEU A 165 9.75 6.44 4.95
C LEU A 165 11.26 6.53 5.19
N TYR A 166 11.96 7.27 4.33
CA TYR A 166 13.41 7.45 4.43
C TYR A 166 13.82 8.15 5.73
N GLU A 167 13.12 9.22 6.12
CA GLU A 167 13.39 10.00 7.34
C GLU A 167 13.29 9.18 8.63
N VAL A 168 12.42 8.16 8.67
CA VAL A 168 12.30 7.25 9.82
C VAL A 168 13.17 5.99 9.72
N GLY A 169 14.09 5.96 8.75
CA GLY A 169 15.02 4.85 8.56
C GLY A 169 14.40 3.60 7.94
N VAL A 170 13.36 3.74 7.12
CA VAL A 170 12.79 2.68 6.28
C VAL A 170 13.21 2.94 4.83
N PRO A 171 14.38 2.43 4.39
CA PRO A 171 14.80 2.54 3.00
C PRO A 171 13.78 1.91 2.05
N TRP A 172 13.72 2.44 0.84
CA TRP A 172 12.85 1.93 -0.21
C TRP A 172 13.60 1.77 -1.53
N GLU A 173 13.07 0.91 -2.40
CA GLU A 173 13.60 0.66 -3.74
C GLU A 173 12.46 0.54 -4.75
N PHE A 174 12.62 1.24 -5.87
CA PHE A 174 11.72 1.17 -7.00
C PHE A 174 12.29 0.21 -8.05
N VAL A 175 11.53 -0.81 -8.42
CA VAL A 175 11.93 -1.83 -9.40
C VAL A 175 11.01 -1.73 -10.63
N PRO A 176 11.42 -1.01 -11.68
CA PRO A 176 10.54 -0.61 -12.79
C PRO A 176 10.18 -1.73 -13.77
N ASP A 177 10.83 -2.88 -13.70
CA ASP A 177 10.76 -3.92 -14.74
C ASP A 177 9.34 -4.47 -14.97
N LEU A 178 8.47 -4.42 -13.96
CA LEU A 178 7.06 -4.83 -14.05
C LEU A 178 6.08 -3.64 -14.10
N GLN A 179 6.58 -2.41 -14.23
CA GLN A 179 5.75 -1.21 -14.04
C GLN A 179 4.55 -1.17 -14.99
N ASP A 180 4.77 -1.40 -16.28
CA ASP A 180 3.70 -1.29 -17.29
C ASP A 180 2.60 -2.33 -17.06
N GLU A 181 2.99 -3.55 -16.69
CA GLU A 181 2.06 -4.62 -16.37
C GLU A 181 1.29 -4.33 -15.07
N ILE A 182 1.99 -3.86 -14.05
CA ILE A 182 1.37 -3.44 -12.79
C ILE A 182 0.37 -2.31 -13.04
N LEU A 183 0.73 -1.27 -13.80
CA LEU A 183 -0.16 -0.14 -14.09
C LEU A 183 -1.37 -0.58 -14.92
N LYS A 184 -1.20 -1.54 -15.83
CA LYS A 184 -2.29 -2.15 -16.59
C LYS A 184 -3.28 -2.87 -15.67
N VAL A 185 -2.79 -3.71 -14.76
CA VAL A 185 -3.64 -4.42 -13.78
C VAL A 185 -4.28 -3.43 -12.82
N ALA A 186 -3.50 -2.49 -12.27
CA ALA A 186 -3.98 -1.54 -11.27
C ALA A 186 -5.15 -0.70 -11.78
N LYS A 187 -5.16 -0.32 -13.06
CA LYS A 187 -6.19 0.50 -13.69
C LYS A 187 -7.30 -0.30 -14.38
N GLU A 188 -7.29 -1.62 -14.27
CA GLU A 188 -8.32 -2.45 -14.89
C GLU A 188 -9.69 -2.13 -14.28
N GLY A 189 -10.64 -1.73 -15.13
CA GLY A 189 -11.96 -1.26 -14.71
C GLY A 189 -12.07 0.25 -14.50
N HIS A 190 -10.97 1.01 -14.56
CA HIS A 190 -11.03 2.47 -14.51
C HIS A 190 -11.69 2.99 -15.79
N ASN A 191 -12.69 3.84 -15.64
CA ASN A 191 -13.23 4.56 -16.78
C ASN A 191 -12.12 5.45 -17.33
N LYS A 192 -11.72 5.24 -18.59
CA LYS A 192 -10.90 6.24 -19.27
C LYS A 192 -11.66 7.57 -19.18
N PRO A 193 -11.01 8.69 -18.84
CA PRO A 193 -11.66 9.97 -19.02
C PRO A 193 -12.05 10.03 -20.50
N VAL A 194 -13.35 10.03 -20.76
CA VAL A 194 -13.88 10.43 -22.06
C VAL A 194 -13.27 11.81 -22.27
N SER A 195 -12.43 11.96 -23.28
CA SER A 195 -11.94 13.26 -23.72
C SER A 195 -13.14 14.20 -23.72
N ARG A 196 -13.03 15.33 -23.00
CA ARG A 196 -14.11 16.31 -22.83
C ARG A 196 -14.41 17.02 -24.16
N GLU A 197 -14.94 16.28 -25.11
CA GLU A 197 -15.49 16.76 -26.38
C GLU A 197 -16.65 15.84 -26.79
N ALA A 198 -17.55 15.57 -25.85
CA ALA A 198 -18.95 15.23 -26.14
C ALA A 198 -19.74 15.16 -24.83
N GLN A 199 -20.85 15.89 -24.80
CA GLN A 199 -21.97 15.77 -23.86
C GLN A 199 -21.78 16.43 -22.50
N GLY A 200 -22.30 17.65 -22.42
CA GLY A 200 -22.68 18.25 -21.14
C GLY A 200 -23.79 17.42 -20.49
N GLN A 201 -23.47 16.77 -19.39
CA GLN A 201 -24.45 16.26 -18.42
C GLN A 201 -23.91 16.50 -17.01
N LYS A 202 -24.72 17.18 -16.19
CA LYS A 202 -24.47 17.44 -14.77
C LYS A 202 -24.28 16.09 -14.06
N ALA A 203 -23.22 15.98 -13.24
CA ALA A 203 -23.01 14.82 -12.39
C ALA A 203 -24.18 14.68 -11.39
N GLY A 204 -24.98 13.63 -11.55
CA GLY A 204 -26.09 13.29 -10.67
C GLY A 204 -25.58 12.75 -9.33
N ILE A 205 -26.29 13.12 -8.27
CA ILE A 205 -25.98 12.90 -6.84
C ILE A 205 -26.55 11.56 -6.33
N ASP A 206 -26.80 10.58 -7.20
CA ASP A 206 -27.82 9.56 -6.92
C ASP A 206 -27.35 8.15 -6.55
N ASP A 207 -26.08 7.94 -6.18
CA ASP A 207 -25.58 6.64 -5.71
C ASP A 207 -25.24 6.62 -4.20
N ILE A 208 -26.15 7.13 -3.38
CA ILE A 208 -26.13 6.92 -1.92
C ILE A 208 -27.19 5.89 -1.54
N SER A 209 -26.73 4.77 -0.97
CA SER A 209 -27.61 3.74 -0.38
C SER A 209 -28.60 4.38 0.61
N PRO A 210 -29.87 3.93 0.68
CA PRO A 210 -30.86 4.43 1.62
C PRO A 210 -30.39 4.43 3.08
N GLU A 211 -29.53 3.49 3.46
CA GLU A 211 -28.93 3.42 4.81
C GLU A 211 -27.92 4.53 5.08
N GLU A 212 -27.06 4.81 4.10
CA GLU A 212 -26.05 5.87 4.20
C GLU A 212 -26.71 7.26 4.21
N ARG A 213 -27.83 7.42 3.48
CA ARG A 213 -28.65 8.64 3.52
C ARG A 213 -29.21 8.91 4.91
N ARG A 214 -29.78 7.90 5.57
CA ARG A 214 -30.31 8.03 6.95
C ARG A 214 -29.22 8.36 7.96
N ARG A 215 -28.02 7.77 7.80
CA ARG A 215 -26.88 8.03 8.68
C ARG A 215 -26.38 9.47 8.54
N GLN A 216 -26.32 10.00 7.32
CA GLN A 216 -25.88 11.37 7.05
C GLN A 216 -26.90 12.43 7.47
N GLU A 217 -28.20 12.11 7.48
CA GLU A 217 -29.27 13.00 7.99
C GLU A 217 -29.26 13.13 9.52
N GLN A 218 -28.76 12.13 10.23
CA GLN A 218 -28.67 12.12 11.70
C GLN A 218 -27.41 12.83 12.25
N LEU A 219 -26.44 13.16 11.38
CA LEU A 219 -25.23 13.87 11.80
C LEU A 219 -25.47 15.40 11.81
N PRO A 220 -25.08 16.11 12.88
CA PRO A 220 -25.23 17.56 12.94
C PRO A 220 -24.41 18.21 11.82
N ARG A 221 -25.10 18.91 10.91
CA ARG A 221 -24.46 19.58 9.76
C ARG A 221 -23.59 20.75 10.23
N ASN A 222 -22.35 20.78 9.73
CA ASN A 222 -21.37 21.83 10.05
C ASN A 222 -21.91 23.23 9.67
N PRO A 223 -21.95 24.21 10.60
CA PRO A 223 -22.57 25.52 10.39
C PRO A 223 -22.00 26.33 9.21
N LYS A 224 -20.78 26.02 8.74
CA LYS A 224 -20.17 26.69 7.58
C LYS A 224 -20.85 26.37 6.24
N LYS A 225 -21.69 25.33 6.15
CA LYS A 225 -22.47 25.02 4.92
C LYS A 225 -23.68 25.94 4.72
N ARG A 226 -24.07 26.74 5.71
CA ARG A 226 -25.22 27.66 5.63
C ARG A 226 -24.97 28.90 4.74
N MET A 227 -23.71 29.20 4.41
CA MET A 227 -23.35 30.45 3.73
C MET A 227 -23.31 30.39 2.19
N MET A 228 -23.64 29.25 1.56
CA MET A 228 -23.60 29.13 0.09
C MET A 228 -24.90 28.61 -0.53
N GLU A 229 -26.04 28.94 0.06
CA GLU A 229 -27.33 28.92 -0.63
C GLU A 229 -27.87 30.35 -0.56
N VAL A 230 -27.42 31.17 -1.51
CA VAL A 230 -28.03 32.48 -1.76
C VAL A 230 -28.84 32.32 -3.04
N ASP A 231 -30.14 32.56 -2.89
CA ASP A 231 -31.15 32.50 -3.93
C ASP A 231 -30.73 33.30 -5.17
N VAL A 232 -30.78 32.65 -6.34
CA VAL A 232 -30.81 33.35 -7.62
C VAL A 232 -32.29 33.54 -7.98
N PRO A 233 -32.82 34.77 -7.97
CA PRO A 233 -34.21 35.04 -8.32
C PRO A 233 -34.45 34.85 -9.84
N PRO A 234 -35.72 34.71 -10.27
CA PRO A 234 -36.11 34.14 -11.57
C PRO A 234 -35.70 34.95 -12.79
#